data_AF-A0A3P8QFM6-F1
#
_entry.id   AF-A0A3P8QFM6-F1
#
_cell.length_a   1.000
_cell.length_b   1.000
_cell.length_c   1.000
_cell.angle_alpha   90.00
_cell.angle_beta   90.00
_cell.angle_gamma   90.00
#
_symmetry.space_group_name_H-M   'P 1'
#
loop_
_entity.id
_entity.type
_entity.pdbx_description
1 polymer ?
#
loop_
_entity_poly.entity_id
_entity_poly.type
_entity_poly.pdbx_seq_one_letter_code
_entity_poly.pdbx_strand_id
1 'polypeptide(L)'
;MKLSIFLLVVLSVTVLCEDQRVTKFKTQHIIETNTGDSCDKLIKDRKIKDFNGKDKKKRNTFIFSTFKKVKDICKEEQRVYKNDNLYRSSEEMELLHCKLQYDKKKYEGVKIKKHIEIACDNNMPVHFQQWLLQVTLTLVLLRILLLMCCFCNWIPSKFASLLACLLATSALCHLPIERKKTMCTLP
;
A
#
# COMPACT_ATOMS: atom_id res chain seq x y z
N MET A 1 -0.95 -55.29 -22.18
CA MET A 1 0.00 -54.16 -22.11
C MET A 1 -0.43 -52.95 -22.96
N LYS A 2 -1.68 -52.46 -22.84
CA LYS A 2 -2.17 -51.33 -23.64
C LYS A 2 -2.80 -50.19 -22.82
N LEU A 3 -3.24 -50.45 -21.59
CA LEU A 3 -3.80 -49.41 -20.71
C LEU A 3 -2.73 -48.47 -20.12
N SER A 4 -1.50 -48.97 -19.92
CA SER A 4 -0.41 -48.23 -19.28
C SER A 4 0.16 -47.09 -20.13
N ILE A 5 0.04 -47.19 -21.47
CA ILE A 5 0.60 -46.18 -22.39
C ILE A 5 -0.34 -44.97 -22.47
N PHE A 6 -1.66 -45.19 -22.44
CA PHE A 6 -2.63 -44.10 -22.42
C PHE A 6 -2.54 -43.27 -21.13
N LEU A 7 -2.27 -43.87 -19.97
CA LEU A 7 -2.08 -43.14 -18.72
C LEU A 7 -0.84 -42.23 -18.74
N LEU A 8 0.27 -42.67 -19.35
CA LEU A 8 1.49 -41.87 -19.46
C LEU A 8 1.33 -40.68 -20.44
N VAL A 9 0.54 -40.85 -21.51
CA VAL A 9 0.24 -39.78 -22.48
C VAL A 9 -0.74 -38.76 -21.91
N VAL A 10 -1.65 -39.15 -21.02
CA VAL A 10 -2.56 -38.21 -20.34
C VAL A 10 -1.84 -37.40 -19.26
N LEU A 11 -0.86 -38.00 -18.56
CA LEU A 11 -0.05 -37.31 -17.56
C LEU A 11 0.89 -36.23 -18.16
N SER A 12 1.41 -36.45 -19.36
CA SER A 12 2.29 -35.47 -20.04
C SER A 12 1.57 -34.23 -20.56
N VAL A 13 0.24 -34.24 -20.65
CA VAL A 13 -0.59 -33.10 -21.10
C VAL A 13 -1.03 -32.19 -19.94
N THR A 14 -0.64 -32.49 -18.70
CA THR A 14 -0.67 -31.47 -17.64
C THR A 14 0.56 -30.57 -17.73
N VAL A 15 0.73 -29.91 -18.88
CA VAL A 15 1.57 -28.72 -18.96
C VAL A 15 0.90 -27.70 -18.03
N LEU A 16 1.44 -27.55 -16.82
CA LEU A 16 1.12 -26.45 -15.93
C LEU A 16 1.44 -25.14 -16.65
N CYS A 17 0.48 -24.64 -17.41
CA CYS A 17 0.51 -23.28 -17.92
C CYS A 17 0.39 -22.38 -16.70
N GLU A 18 1.53 -21.92 -16.17
CA GLU A 18 1.53 -20.97 -15.08
C GLU A 18 0.86 -19.68 -15.56
N ASP A 19 -0.23 -19.29 -14.89
CA ASP A 19 -0.99 -18.08 -15.22
C ASP A 19 -0.03 -16.89 -15.30
N GLN A 20 -0.01 -16.23 -16.46
CA GLN A 20 0.86 -15.09 -16.74
C GLN A 20 0.72 -13.97 -15.68
N ARG A 21 -0.46 -13.82 -15.06
CA ARG A 21 -0.71 -12.85 -13.98
C ARG A 21 0.05 -13.20 -12.71
N VAL A 22 0.15 -14.48 -12.38
CA VAL A 22 0.93 -14.97 -11.24
C VAL A 22 2.42 -14.73 -11.49
N THR A 23 2.92 -15.07 -12.68
CA THR A 23 4.31 -14.80 -13.08
C THR A 23 4.64 -13.31 -13.04
N LYS A 24 3.72 -12.47 -13.51
CA LYS A 24 3.83 -11.01 -13.44
C LYS A 24 3.84 -10.53 -11.99
N PHE A 25 2.97 -11.06 -11.13
CA PHE A 25 2.94 -10.72 -9.72
C PHE A 25 4.27 -11.08 -9.03
N LYS A 26 4.77 -12.29 -9.22
CA LYS A 26 6.08 -12.74 -8.70
C LYS A 26 7.20 -11.78 -9.11
N THR A 27 7.29 -11.51 -10.41
CA THR A 27 8.30 -10.62 -10.98
C THR A 27 8.23 -9.22 -10.37
N GLN A 28 7.02 -8.66 -10.25
CA GLN A 28 6.84 -7.30 -9.79
C GLN A 28 6.94 -7.13 -8.28
N HIS A 29 6.60 -8.15 -7.48
CA HIS A 29 6.31 -7.94 -6.07
C HIS A 29 7.11 -8.83 -5.11
N ILE A 30 7.84 -9.86 -5.56
CA ILE A 30 8.49 -10.80 -4.63
C ILE A 30 10.01 -10.66 -4.64
N ILE A 31 10.61 -10.47 -3.47
CA ILE A 31 12.05 -10.56 -3.24
C ILE A 31 12.27 -11.58 -2.12
N GLU A 32 12.79 -12.76 -2.45
CA GLU A 32 12.99 -13.81 -1.43
C GLU A 32 14.21 -13.56 -0.55
N THR A 33 15.27 -12.98 -1.13
CA THR A 33 16.51 -12.65 -0.44
C THR A 33 16.71 -11.15 -0.45
N ASN A 34 16.93 -10.55 0.71
CA ASN A 34 17.28 -9.13 0.80
C ASN A 34 18.72 -8.94 0.26
N THR A 35 18.83 -8.61 -1.02
CA THR A 35 20.11 -8.37 -1.71
C THR A 35 20.70 -6.99 -1.43
N GLY A 36 19.96 -6.10 -0.76
CA GLY A 36 20.36 -4.69 -0.62
C GLY A 36 20.28 -3.89 -1.93
N ASP A 37 19.71 -4.45 -3.00
CA ASP A 37 19.62 -3.80 -4.30
C ASP A 37 18.73 -2.55 -4.28
N SER A 38 19.12 -1.55 -5.07
CA SER A 38 18.33 -0.33 -5.25
C SER A 38 17.06 -0.58 -6.08
N CYS A 39 16.06 0.28 -5.89
CA CYS A 39 14.83 0.25 -6.71
C CYS A 39 15.11 0.34 -8.21
N ASP A 40 16.09 1.18 -8.61
CA ASP A 40 16.50 1.32 -10.02
C ASP A 40 16.99 -0.01 -10.59
N LYS A 41 17.88 -0.71 -9.85
CA LYS A 41 18.42 -2.01 -10.26
C LYS A 41 17.32 -3.06 -10.35
N LEU A 42 16.53 -3.22 -9.29
CA LEU A 42 15.46 -4.22 -9.23
C LEU A 42 14.42 -4.04 -10.36
N ILE A 43 13.99 -2.80 -10.61
CA ILE A 43 12.99 -2.51 -11.65
C ILE A 43 13.57 -2.73 -13.05
N LYS A 44 14.83 -2.34 -13.27
CA LYS A 44 15.52 -2.52 -14.56
C LYS A 44 15.77 -4.00 -14.85
N ASP A 45 16.38 -4.73 -13.93
CA ASP A 45 16.78 -6.13 -14.11
C ASP A 45 15.56 -7.02 -14.36
N ARG A 46 14.45 -6.72 -13.68
CA ARG A 46 13.17 -7.44 -13.82
C ARG A 46 12.27 -6.90 -14.93
N LYS A 47 12.73 -5.90 -15.70
CA LYS A 47 12.01 -5.28 -16.82
C LYS A 47 10.59 -4.84 -16.45
N ILE A 48 10.41 -4.27 -15.25
CA ILE A 48 9.09 -3.88 -14.74
C ILE A 48 8.65 -2.57 -15.43
N LYS A 49 7.55 -2.65 -16.18
CA LYS A 49 6.95 -1.53 -16.91
C LYS A 49 5.52 -1.24 -16.45
N ASP A 50 4.99 -0.11 -16.89
CA ASP A 50 3.59 0.23 -16.71
C ASP A 50 2.65 -0.73 -17.47
N PHE A 51 1.34 -0.53 -17.36
CA PHE A 51 0.35 -1.40 -17.99
C PHE A 51 0.48 -1.41 -19.53
N ASN A 52 0.89 -0.29 -20.13
CA ASN A 52 1.05 -0.16 -21.57
C ASN A 52 2.37 -0.75 -22.08
N GLY A 53 3.28 -1.15 -21.19
CA GLY A 53 4.58 -1.76 -21.54
C GLY A 53 5.56 -0.81 -22.23
N LYS A 54 5.21 0.48 -22.30
CA LYS A 54 5.99 1.53 -22.97
C LYS A 54 6.73 2.39 -21.96
N ASP A 55 6.10 2.63 -20.80
CA ASP A 55 6.60 3.60 -19.84
C ASP A 55 7.13 2.93 -18.56
N LYS A 56 7.95 3.70 -17.83
CA LYS A 56 8.39 3.34 -16.49
C LYS A 56 7.18 3.30 -15.55
N LYS A 57 7.04 2.20 -14.79
CA LYS A 57 5.97 2.07 -13.81
C LYS A 57 6.14 3.12 -12.71
N LYS A 58 5.14 4.00 -12.52
CA LYS A 58 5.25 5.14 -11.58
C LYS A 58 5.59 4.72 -10.15
N ARG A 59 5.03 3.60 -9.69
CA ARG A 59 5.27 3.04 -8.36
C ARG A 59 5.28 1.52 -8.40
N ASN A 60 6.18 0.92 -7.64
CA ASN A 60 6.22 -0.52 -7.46
C ASN A 60 6.59 -0.85 -6.01
N THR A 61 5.91 -1.83 -5.41
CA THR A 61 6.25 -2.29 -4.06
C THR A 61 6.75 -3.71 -4.15
N PHE A 62 7.91 -3.98 -3.57
CA PHE A 62 8.41 -5.32 -3.36
C PHE A 62 8.14 -5.78 -1.94
N ILE A 63 7.86 -7.07 -1.78
CA ILE A 63 7.63 -7.77 -0.52
C ILE A 63 8.87 -8.63 -0.28
N PHE A 64 9.52 -8.44 0.87
CA PHE A 64 10.62 -9.31 1.31
C PHE A 64 10.04 -10.57 1.95
N SER A 65 9.78 -11.59 1.13
CA SER A 65 9.18 -12.85 1.56
C SER A 65 9.32 -13.89 0.45
N THR A 66 9.20 -15.17 0.82
CA THR A 66 9.03 -16.25 -0.17
C THR A 66 7.66 -16.14 -0.85
N PHE A 67 7.58 -16.60 -2.10
CA PHE A 67 6.28 -16.64 -2.80
C PHE A 67 5.27 -17.54 -2.08
N LYS A 68 5.73 -18.65 -1.48
CA LYS A 68 4.87 -19.56 -0.70
C LYS A 68 4.17 -18.84 0.45
N LYS A 69 4.90 -18.04 1.23
CA LYS A 69 4.31 -17.27 2.35
C LYS A 69 3.31 -16.21 1.86
N VAL A 70 3.57 -15.56 0.72
CA VAL A 70 2.62 -14.60 0.14
C VAL A 70 1.38 -15.31 -0.43
N LYS A 71 1.54 -16.51 -1.02
CA LYS A 71 0.42 -17.34 -1.47
C LYS A 71 -0.50 -17.75 -0.33
N ASP A 72 0.03 -18.01 0.86
CA ASP A 72 -0.77 -18.34 2.04
C ASP A 72 -1.75 -17.23 2.48
N ILE A 73 -1.56 -15.99 2.02
CA ILE A 73 -2.52 -14.90 2.24
C ILE A 73 -3.80 -15.11 1.45
N CYS A 74 -3.79 -15.89 0.36
CA CYS A 74 -4.98 -16.19 -0.43
C CYS A 74 -5.91 -17.23 0.21
N LYS A 75 -5.72 -17.58 1.48
CA LYS A 75 -6.62 -18.48 2.20
C LYS A 75 -7.86 -17.74 2.68
N GLU A 76 -8.97 -18.47 2.80
CA GLU A 76 -10.29 -17.90 3.07
C GLU A 76 -10.34 -17.10 4.39
N GLU A 77 -9.58 -17.52 5.41
CA GLU A 77 -9.49 -16.81 6.69
C GLU A 77 -8.90 -15.39 6.59
N GLN A 78 -8.21 -15.08 5.49
CA GLN A 78 -7.61 -13.77 5.22
C GLN A 78 -8.43 -12.91 4.23
N ARG A 79 -9.59 -13.42 3.78
CA ARG A 79 -10.46 -12.70 2.84
C ARG A 79 -11.05 -11.45 3.51
N VAL A 80 -10.95 -10.31 2.84
CA VAL A 80 -11.43 -9.03 3.37
C VAL A 80 -12.96 -8.92 3.28
N TYR A 81 -13.54 -9.32 2.16
CA TYR A 81 -14.99 -9.28 1.92
C TYR A 81 -15.47 -10.60 1.31
N LYS A 82 -16.59 -11.16 1.81
CA LYS A 82 -17.10 -12.50 1.41
C LYS A 82 -17.19 -12.72 -0.11
N ASN A 83 -17.52 -11.69 -0.89
CA ASN A 83 -17.75 -11.79 -2.33
C ASN A 83 -16.71 -11.05 -3.18
N ASP A 84 -15.52 -10.77 -2.63
CA ASP A 84 -14.42 -10.14 -3.35
C ASP A 84 -13.20 -11.08 -3.42
N ASN A 85 -12.22 -10.70 -4.23
CA ASN A 85 -10.96 -11.40 -4.40
C ASN A 85 -9.80 -10.74 -3.66
N LEU A 86 -10.07 -9.79 -2.76
CA LEU A 86 -9.08 -9.08 -1.94
C LEU A 86 -8.82 -9.81 -0.63
N TYR A 87 -7.55 -10.03 -0.33
CA TYR A 87 -7.06 -10.70 0.86
C TYR A 87 -6.02 -9.83 1.56
N ARG A 88 -6.00 -9.88 2.89
CA ARG A 88 -5.08 -9.08 3.71
C ARG A 88 -4.17 -9.98 4.52
N SER A 89 -2.89 -9.64 4.65
CA SER A 89 -1.98 -10.42 5.49
C SER A 89 -2.36 -10.33 6.97
N SER A 90 -2.27 -11.45 7.69
CA SER A 90 -2.48 -11.51 9.15
C SER A 90 -1.39 -10.80 9.95
N GLU A 91 -0.18 -10.75 9.38
CA GLU A 91 0.99 -10.11 9.97
C GLU A 91 1.48 -8.96 9.08
N GLU A 92 2.19 -8.01 9.68
CA GLU A 92 2.92 -7.01 8.90
C GLU A 92 4.13 -7.62 8.19
N MET A 93 4.33 -7.22 6.94
CA MET A 93 5.44 -7.68 6.10
C MET A 93 6.43 -6.55 5.84
N GLU A 94 7.69 -6.90 5.64
CA GLU A 94 8.72 -5.95 5.22
C GLU A 94 8.59 -5.67 3.72
N LEU A 95 8.52 -4.39 3.37
CA LEU A 95 8.29 -3.93 2.01
C LEU A 95 9.36 -2.92 1.58
N LEU A 96 9.69 -2.92 0.30
CA LEU A 96 10.42 -1.84 -0.36
C LEU A 96 9.48 -1.13 -1.34
N HIS A 97 9.05 0.08 -0.97
CA HIS A 97 8.23 0.92 -1.84
C HIS A 97 9.10 1.80 -2.74
N CYS A 98 9.02 1.59 -4.05
CA CYS A 98 9.75 2.33 -5.06
C CYS A 98 8.82 3.33 -5.76
N LYS A 99 9.21 4.61 -5.78
CA LYS A 99 8.51 5.70 -6.47
C LYS A 99 9.41 6.34 -7.49
N LEU A 100 8.93 6.45 -8.73
CA LEU A 100 9.64 7.13 -9.81
C LEU A 100 9.67 8.65 -9.54
N GLN A 101 10.86 9.23 -9.54
CA GLN A 101 11.08 10.66 -9.54
C GLN A 101 11.33 11.11 -10.98
N TYR A 102 10.39 11.89 -11.52
CA TYR A 102 10.36 12.26 -12.94
C TYR A 102 11.50 13.20 -13.34
N ASP A 103 11.83 14.14 -12.46
CA ASP A 103 12.94 15.09 -12.58
C ASP A 103 14.29 14.36 -12.69
N LYS A 104 14.52 13.35 -11.85
CA LYS A 104 15.79 12.62 -11.76
C LYS A 104 15.84 11.37 -12.65
N LYS A 105 14.69 10.96 -13.22
CA LYS A 105 14.49 9.69 -13.94
C LYS A 105 14.93 8.44 -13.15
N LYS A 106 14.96 8.53 -11.82
CA LYS A 106 15.40 7.49 -10.87
C LYS A 106 14.26 7.11 -9.93
N TYR A 107 14.36 5.93 -9.33
CA TYR A 107 13.44 5.49 -8.29
C TYR A 107 13.99 5.78 -6.91
N GLU A 108 13.17 6.42 -6.07
CA GLU A 108 13.42 6.51 -4.63
C GLU A 108 12.73 5.34 -3.93
N GLY A 109 13.49 4.65 -3.07
CA GLY A 109 13.03 3.49 -2.31
C GLY A 109 12.86 3.81 -0.83
N VAL A 110 11.72 3.41 -0.26
CA VAL A 110 11.47 3.51 1.19
C VAL A 110 11.14 2.13 1.72
N LYS A 111 11.87 1.70 2.75
CA LYS A 111 11.54 0.48 3.50
C LYS A 111 10.43 0.79 4.49
N ILE A 112 9.38 -0.01 4.46
CA ILE A 112 8.23 0.10 5.36
C ILE A 112 7.82 -1.28 5.86
N LYS A 113 7.17 -1.35 7.01
CA LYS A 113 6.57 -2.57 7.54
C LYS A 113 5.07 -2.32 7.71
N LYS A 114 4.23 -3.11 7.03
CA LYS A 114 2.76 -2.96 7.01
C LYS A 114 2.07 -4.26 6.64
N HIS A 115 0.79 -4.39 7.00
CA HIS A 115 -0.09 -5.36 6.37
C HIS A 115 -0.22 -5.07 4.87
N ILE A 116 -0.26 -6.10 4.05
CA ILE A 116 -0.47 -5.98 2.61
C ILE A 116 -1.86 -6.46 2.25
N GLU A 117 -2.37 -5.93 1.13
CA GLU A 117 -3.59 -6.41 0.51
C GLU A 117 -3.27 -6.82 -0.93
N ILE A 118 -3.76 -8.00 -1.32
CA ILE A 118 -3.50 -8.60 -2.62
C ILE A 118 -4.80 -9.17 -3.18
N ALA A 119 -4.96 -9.10 -4.50
CA ALA A 119 -6.02 -9.83 -5.16
C ALA A 119 -5.54 -11.24 -5.51
N CYS A 120 -6.38 -12.24 -5.25
CA CYS A 120 -6.08 -13.63 -5.55
C CYS A 120 -7.08 -14.22 -6.54
N ASP A 121 -6.60 -15.08 -7.43
CA ASP A 121 -7.42 -15.89 -8.33
C ASP A 121 -7.01 -17.36 -8.19
N ASN A 122 -7.97 -18.27 -8.00
CA ASN A 122 -7.72 -19.69 -7.73
C ASN A 122 -6.65 -19.95 -6.65
N ASN A 123 -6.73 -19.24 -5.51
CA ASN A 123 -5.76 -19.28 -4.41
C ASN A 123 -4.32 -18.89 -4.80
N MET A 124 -4.16 -18.11 -5.88
CA MET A 124 -2.88 -17.60 -6.36
C MET A 124 -2.90 -16.07 -6.40
N PRO A 125 -1.85 -15.39 -5.91
CA PRO A 125 -1.81 -13.93 -5.94
C PRO A 125 -1.58 -13.40 -7.36
N VAL A 126 -2.43 -12.49 -7.79
CA VAL A 126 -2.42 -11.94 -9.17
C VAL A 126 -2.30 -10.42 -9.22
N HIS A 127 -2.61 -9.72 -8.13
CA HIS A 127 -2.50 -8.27 -8.04
C HIS A 127 -2.04 -7.81 -6.65
N PHE A 128 -1.19 -6.78 -6.59
CA PHE A 128 -0.83 -6.12 -5.33
C PHE A 128 -1.64 -4.83 -5.21
N GLN A 129 -2.45 -4.72 -4.16
CA GLN A 129 -3.24 -3.51 -3.93
C GLN A 129 -2.32 -2.39 -3.49
N GLN A 130 -2.14 -1.40 -4.37
CA GLN A 130 -1.20 -0.33 -4.10
C GLN A 130 -1.83 0.71 -3.17
N TRP A 131 -1.25 0.82 -1.97
CA TRP A 131 -1.54 1.92 -1.08
C TRP A 131 -1.05 3.23 -1.71
N LEU A 132 -1.94 4.23 -1.77
CA LEU A 132 -1.52 5.61 -1.87
C LEU A 132 -0.86 5.96 -0.53
N LEU A 133 0.46 5.77 -0.42
CA LEU A 133 1.21 6.34 0.69
C LEU A 133 0.98 7.85 0.67
N GLN A 134 0.10 8.33 1.55
CA GLN A 134 -0.14 9.74 1.82
C GLN A 134 1.09 10.34 2.52
N VAL A 135 2.28 10.27 1.91
CA VAL A 135 3.44 11.07 2.37
C VAL A 135 3.16 12.57 2.16
N THR A 136 2.11 12.91 1.41
CA THR A 136 1.67 14.28 1.21
C THR A 136 0.78 14.81 2.33
N LEU A 137 0.06 14.01 3.13
CA LEU A 137 -0.89 14.60 4.08
C LEU A 137 -0.18 15.36 5.21
N THR A 138 0.91 14.81 5.76
CA THR A 138 1.72 15.47 6.79
C THR A 138 2.51 16.66 6.23
N LEU A 139 3.08 16.55 5.03
CA LEU A 139 3.80 17.66 4.39
C LEU A 139 2.88 18.77 3.88
N VAL A 140 1.67 18.45 3.41
CA VAL A 140 0.63 19.41 3.01
C VAL A 140 0.05 20.07 4.25
N LEU A 141 -0.25 19.32 5.32
CA LEU A 141 -0.63 19.90 6.61
C LEU A 141 0.47 20.81 7.15
N LEU A 142 1.74 20.40 7.11
CA LEU A 142 2.86 21.23 7.56
C LEU A 142 3.03 22.47 6.69
N ARG A 143 2.86 22.37 5.36
CA ARG A 143 2.85 23.54 4.45
C ARG A 143 1.66 24.47 4.71
N ILE A 144 0.47 23.93 4.94
CA ILE A 144 -0.72 24.70 5.30
C ILE A 144 -0.51 25.37 6.67
N LEU A 145 0.06 24.67 7.66
CA LEU A 145 0.39 25.22 8.98
C LEU A 145 1.43 26.35 8.87
N LEU A 146 2.49 26.14 8.07
CA LEU A 146 3.52 27.16 7.82
C LEU A 146 2.95 28.36 7.07
N LEU A 147 2.06 28.15 6.09
CA LEU A 147 1.34 29.23 5.41
C LEU A 147 0.43 29.99 6.40
N MET A 148 -0.30 29.30 7.27
CA MET A 148 -1.12 29.91 8.32
C MET A 148 -0.29 30.70 9.34
N CYS A 149 0.92 30.25 9.66
CA CYS A 149 1.85 31.00 10.50
C CYS A 149 2.37 32.27 9.82
N CYS A 150 2.65 32.22 8.50
CA CYS A 150 3.04 33.40 7.74
C CYS A 150 1.93 34.46 7.66
N PHE A 151 0.65 34.06 7.62
CA PHE A 151 -0.48 34.99 7.67
C PHE A 151 -0.72 35.57 9.07
N CYS A 152 -0.32 34.90 10.16
CA CYS A 152 -0.47 35.43 11.52
C CYS A 152 0.47 36.62 11.83
N ASN A 153 1.57 36.80 11.08
CA ASN A 153 2.43 37.98 11.21
C ASN A 153 1.87 39.23 10.49
N TRP A 154 0.70 39.14 9.86
CA TRP A 154 0.00 40.27 9.25
C TRP A 154 -1.45 40.33 9.73
N ILE A 155 -1.67 40.14 11.03
CA ILE A 155 -2.95 40.42 11.66
C ILE A 155 -2.73 41.60 12.61
N PRO A 156 -3.20 42.82 12.29
CA PRO A 156 -3.22 43.91 13.25
C PRO A 156 -4.00 43.47 14.50
N SER A 157 -3.53 43.90 15.66
CA SER A 157 -3.82 43.44 17.03
C SER A 157 -5.28 43.33 17.49
N LYS A 158 -6.27 43.44 16.59
CA LYS A 158 -7.71 43.36 16.90
C LYS A 158 -8.39 42.03 16.57
N PHE A 159 -7.71 41.07 15.93
CA PHE A 159 -8.32 39.76 15.56
C PHE A 159 -7.79 38.55 16.34
N ALA A 160 -6.88 38.73 17.30
CA ALA A 160 -6.35 37.65 18.13
C ALA A 160 -7.44 36.89 18.94
N SER A 161 -8.60 37.51 19.18
CA SER A 161 -9.67 36.92 20.00
C SER A 161 -10.48 35.83 19.28
N LEU A 162 -10.55 35.82 17.94
CA LEU A 162 -11.32 34.78 17.22
C LEU A 162 -10.51 33.48 17.03
N LEU A 163 -9.19 33.58 16.88
CA LEU A 163 -8.33 32.40 16.68
C LEU A 163 -8.16 31.59 17.97
N ALA A 164 -8.16 32.25 19.13
CA ALA A 164 -8.21 31.57 20.43
C ALA A 164 -9.52 30.79 20.64
N CYS A 165 -10.63 31.26 20.06
CA CYS A 165 -11.94 30.61 20.19
C CYS A 165 -12.04 29.32 19.36
N LEU A 166 -11.44 29.28 18.16
CA LEU A 166 -11.40 28.06 17.34
C LEU A 166 -10.50 26.98 17.95
N LEU A 167 -9.37 27.35 18.56
CA LEU A 167 -8.45 26.40 19.21
C LEU A 167 -9.01 25.80 20.51
N ALA A 168 -10.01 26.42 21.15
CA ALA A 168 -10.64 25.89 22.36
C ALA A 168 -11.59 24.69 22.10
N THR A 169 -12.02 24.46 20.86
CA THR A 169 -12.97 23.37 20.53
C THR A 169 -12.29 22.00 20.40
N SER A 170 -10.97 21.93 20.23
CA SER A 170 -10.24 20.66 20.16
C SER A 170 -9.90 20.07 21.55
N ALA A 171 -10.01 20.86 22.63
CA ALA A 171 -9.68 20.43 23.99
C ALA A 171 -10.86 19.80 24.77
N LEU A 172 -12.08 19.80 24.22
CA LEU A 172 -13.28 19.31 24.90
C LEU A 172 -13.58 17.81 24.68
N CYS A 173 -12.76 17.09 23.91
CA CYS A 173 -12.96 15.66 23.64
C CYS A 173 -12.48 14.71 24.77
N HIS A 174 -11.95 15.22 25.89
CA HIS A 174 -11.43 14.38 26.98
C HIS A 174 -12.08 14.57 28.36
N LEU A 175 -13.23 15.24 28.46
CA LEU A 175 -13.93 15.39 29.74
C LEU A 175 -15.08 14.36 29.92
N PRO A 176 -15.22 13.76 31.12
CA PRO A 176 -16.23 12.75 31.41
C PRO A 176 -17.66 13.33 31.41
N ILE A 177 -18.62 12.45 31.09
CA ILE A 177 -19.98 12.71 30.58
C ILE A 177 -20.89 13.55 31.51
N GLU A 178 -20.59 13.65 32.80
CA GLU A 178 -21.47 14.30 33.80
C GLU A 178 -21.46 15.85 33.75
N ARG A 179 -20.49 16.51 33.10
CA ARG A 179 -20.48 17.99 32.95
C ARG A 179 -21.09 18.53 31.65
N LYS A 180 -21.74 17.70 30.83
CA LYS A 180 -22.44 18.20 29.62
C LYS A 180 -23.82 18.82 29.91
N LYS A 181 -24.37 18.65 31.11
CA LYS A 181 -25.75 19.04 31.42
C LYS A 181 -25.97 20.49 31.90
N THR A 182 -24.92 21.22 32.27
CA THR A 182 -25.08 22.59 32.81
C THR A 182 -24.84 23.72 31.80
N MET A 183 -24.57 23.40 30.52
CA MET A 183 -24.30 24.41 29.50
C MET A 183 -25.41 24.53 28.43
N CYS A 184 -26.50 23.77 28.59
CA CYS A 184 -27.73 23.93 27.83
C CYS A 184 -28.78 24.67 28.68
N THR A 185 -28.53 25.91 29.06
CA THR A 185 -29.56 26.89 29.48
C THR A 185 -28.98 28.30 29.32
N LEU A 186 -29.15 28.82 28.10
CA LEU A 186 -29.64 30.16 27.68
C LEU A 186 -29.31 31.41 28.52
N PRO A 187 -29.24 32.61 27.89
CA PRO A 187 -30.03 33.07 26.74
C PRO A 187 -29.30 33.19 25.40
#